data_AF-A0A8H7R238-F1
#
_entry.id   AF-A0A8H7R238-F1
#
_cell.length_a   1.000
_cell.length_b   1.000
_cell.length_c   1.000
_cell.angle_alpha   90.00
_cell.angle_beta   90.00
_cell.angle_gamma   90.00
#
_symmetry.space_group_name_H-M   'P 1'
#
loop_
_entity.id
_entity.type
_entity.pdbx_description
1 polymer ?
#
loop_
_entity_poly.entity_id
_entity_poly.type
_entity_poly.pdbx_seq_one_letter_code
_entity_poly.pdbx_strand_id
1 'polypeptide(L)'
;MEKLPFELSVKVFNLLSTKDICEAACVDQYWNVIASSVLYRYPALNNIHQLYAFSQISEKAQSYIQYMDFTHIHEYATDKLFFHWQNLTNLKHLNLSNCIHLTPAAIFPLIQSNAYQLHTLLLANCTISNDILHWIGKATYHCLKFLDLSNTMIKPCVSIDTANHLDSMFDTTTIIKANLRHLDLSYCAWVNGQTVENIANSLPKLEYIILQWCNQIKLKSIGILVQKLGSLDTIDIRHIETIANTAQAFEIMDNAISLKKILFTYKTTSTEIVS
;
A
#
# COMPACT_ATOMS: atom_id res chain seq x y z
N MET A 1 21.46 4.19 -39.81
CA MET A 1 21.14 3.09 -38.87
C MET A 1 19.74 3.34 -38.36
N GLU A 2 18.83 2.37 -38.55
CA GLU A 2 17.50 2.45 -37.94
C GLU A 2 17.65 2.48 -36.42
N LYS A 3 16.97 3.43 -35.77
CA LYS A 3 16.96 3.50 -34.31
C LYS A 3 16.07 2.37 -33.79
N LEU A 4 16.56 1.63 -32.80
CA LEU A 4 15.74 0.65 -32.09
C LEU A 4 14.50 1.34 -31.49
N PRO A 5 13.34 0.66 -31.43
CA PRO A 5 12.19 1.14 -30.66
C PRO A 5 12.58 1.51 -29.22
N PHE A 6 11.87 2.46 -28.63
CA PHE A 6 12.19 3.00 -27.29
C PHE A 6 12.23 1.89 -26.23
N GLU A 7 11.27 0.97 -26.26
CA GLU A 7 11.13 -0.13 -25.31
C GLU A 7 12.31 -1.11 -25.41
N LEU A 8 12.80 -1.38 -26.62
CA LEU A 8 13.96 -2.24 -26.83
C LEU A 8 15.24 -1.54 -26.39
N SER A 9 15.35 -0.23 -26.63
CA SER A 9 16.48 0.57 -26.16
C SER A 9 16.56 0.61 -24.63
N VAL A 10 15.43 0.80 -23.94
CA VAL A 10 15.36 0.71 -22.47
C VAL A 10 15.80 -0.66 -21.97
N LYS A 11 15.40 -1.75 -22.63
CA LYS A 11 15.83 -3.11 -22.26
C LYS A 11 17.35 -3.28 -22.38
N VAL A 12 17.95 -2.74 -23.43
CA VAL A 12 19.43 -2.74 -23.60
C VAL A 12 20.09 -1.92 -22.49
N PHE A 13 19.60 -0.72 -22.20
CA PHE A 13 20.20 0.17 -21.20
C PHE A 13 20.11 -0.40 -19.78
N ASN A 14 19.08 -1.18 -19.46
CA ASN A 14 18.98 -1.88 -18.17
C ASN A 14 20.08 -2.93 -17.95
N LEU A 15 20.81 -3.34 -18.99
CA LEU A 15 21.93 -4.29 -18.88
C LEU A 15 23.28 -3.59 -18.63
N LEU A 16 23.32 -2.26 -18.71
CA LEU A 16 24.52 -1.45 -18.57
C LEU A 16 24.78 -1.06 -17.12
N SER A 17 26.03 -0.74 -16.79
CA SER A 17 26.36 -0.15 -15.49
C SER A 17 25.85 1.29 -15.39
N THR A 18 25.64 1.81 -14.18
CA THR A 18 25.25 3.22 -13.99
C THR A 18 26.23 4.18 -14.66
N LYS A 19 27.53 3.86 -14.62
CA LYS A 19 28.57 4.65 -15.29
C LYS A 19 28.35 4.69 -16.81
N ASP A 20 28.15 3.54 -17.43
CA ASP A 20 27.93 3.44 -18.88
C ASP A 20 26.64 4.13 -19.30
N ILE A 21 25.59 4.08 -18.46
CA ILE A 21 24.33 4.79 -18.73
C ILE A 21 24.54 6.31 -18.66
N CYS A 22 25.36 6.80 -17.72
CA CYS A 22 25.73 8.22 -17.66
C CYS A 22 26.52 8.67 -18.89
N GLU A 23 27.47 7.85 -19.36
CA GLU A 23 28.21 8.12 -20.60
C GLU A 23 27.28 8.09 -21.83
N ALA A 24 26.37 7.12 -21.89
CA ALA A 24 25.33 7.03 -22.91
C ALA A 24 24.43 8.27 -22.93
N ALA A 25 24.13 8.86 -21.76
CA ALA A 25 23.32 10.07 -21.65
C ALA A 25 23.96 11.30 -22.33
N CYS A 26 25.26 11.27 -22.60
CA CYS A 26 26.01 12.34 -23.25
C CYS A 26 26.13 12.19 -24.78
N VAL A 27 25.63 11.08 -25.37
CA VAL A 27 25.81 10.77 -26.80
C VAL A 27 24.93 11.66 -27.69
N ASP A 28 23.60 11.59 -27.52
CA ASP A 28 22.64 12.45 -28.23
C ASP A 28 21.36 12.64 -27.39
N GLN A 29 20.44 13.48 -27.87
CA GLN A 29 19.18 13.75 -27.18
C GLN A 29 18.30 12.50 -26.99
N TYR A 30 18.34 11.54 -27.92
CA TYR A 30 17.54 10.33 -27.87
C TYR A 30 18.08 9.36 -26.80
N TRP A 31 19.39 9.15 -26.78
CA TRP A 31 20.10 8.37 -25.76
C TRP A 31 19.96 9.01 -24.38
N ASN A 32 20.01 10.34 -24.29
CA ASN A 32 19.77 11.06 -23.05
C ASN A 32 18.38 10.77 -22.47
N VAL A 33 17.34 10.72 -23.31
CA VAL A 33 15.97 10.38 -22.88
C VAL A 33 15.90 8.95 -22.38
N ILE A 34 16.49 7.98 -23.10
CA ILE A 34 16.50 6.57 -22.68
C ILE A 34 17.28 6.42 -21.37
N ALA A 35 18.50 6.95 -21.31
CA ALA A 35 19.34 6.92 -20.12
C ALA A 35 18.62 7.51 -18.91
N SER A 36 18.03 8.71 -19.05
CA SER A 36 17.27 9.36 -17.98
C SER A 36 16.10 8.49 -17.52
N SER A 37 15.38 7.86 -18.45
CA SER A 37 14.25 6.98 -18.13
C SER A 37 14.64 5.71 -17.36
N VAL A 38 15.92 5.33 -17.40
CA VAL A 38 16.49 4.19 -16.66
C VAL A 38 17.09 4.67 -15.34
N LEU A 39 17.94 5.69 -15.36
CA LEU A 39 18.63 6.25 -14.19
C LEU A 39 17.65 6.73 -13.11
N TYR A 40 16.62 7.47 -13.50
CA TYR A 40 15.66 8.05 -12.54
C TYR A 40 14.53 7.09 -12.16
N ARG A 41 14.45 5.88 -12.74
CA ARG A 41 13.32 4.98 -12.50
C ARG A 41 13.21 4.54 -11.04
N TYR A 42 14.36 4.33 -10.40
CA TYR A 42 14.54 3.84 -9.03
C TYR A 42 15.55 4.73 -8.28
N PRO A 43 15.16 5.95 -7.83
CA PRO A 43 16.04 6.80 -7.05
C PRO A 43 16.51 6.09 -5.77
N ALA A 44 17.84 6.04 -5.57
CA ALA A 44 18.43 5.52 -4.35
C ALA A 44 18.37 6.59 -3.25
N LEU A 45 17.46 6.42 -2.28
CA LEU A 45 17.20 7.36 -1.19
C LEU A 45 17.57 6.74 0.17
N ASN A 46 18.87 6.58 0.40
CA ASN A 46 19.42 5.92 1.61
C ASN A 46 19.95 6.91 2.66
N ASN A 47 20.09 8.19 2.32
CA ASN A 47 20.55 9.22 3.23
C ASN A 47 20.04 10.61 2.82
N ILE A 48 20.21 11.57 3.73
CA ILE A 48 19.72 12.94 3.57
C ILE A 48 20.36 13.68 2.37
N HIS A 49 21.62 13.42 2.04
CA HIS A 49 22.28 14.07 0.90
C HIS A 49 21.66 13.64 -0.43
N GLN A 50 21.36 12.35 -0.56
CA GLN A 50 20.63 11.82 -1.72
C GLN A 50 19.23 12.42 -1.83
N LEU A 51 18.53 12.55 -0.70
CA LEU A 51 17.22 13.17 -0.64
C LEU A 51 17.22 14.62 -1.12
N TYR A 52 18.21 15.42 -0.68
CA TYR A 52 18.35 16.80 -1.13
C TYR A 52 18.75 16.90 -2.60
N ALA A 53 19.66 16.06 -3.08
CA ALA A 53 19.96 16.02 -4.51
C ALA A 53 18.72 15.66 -5.35
N PHE A 54 17.94 14.70 -4.86
CA PHE A 54 16.70 14.26 -5.48
C PHE A 54 15.58 15.31 -5.45
N SER A 55 15.54 16.22 -4.47
CA SER A 55 14.57 17.32 -4.45
C SER A 55 14.81 18.39 -5.52
N GLN A 56 16.01 18.41 -6.13
CA GLN A 56 16.40 19.37 -7.15
C GLN A 56 16.28 18.84 -8.59
N ILE A 57 15.74 17.64 -8.79
CA ILE A 57 15.62 17.06 -10.13
C ILE A 57 14.57 17.79 -10.96
N SER A 58 14.80 17.83 -12.28
CA SER A 58 13.88 18.48 -13.22
C SER A 58 12.52 17.79 -13.30
N GLU A 59 11.49 18.53 -13.71
CA GLU A 59 10.13 17.98 -13.92
C GLU A 59 10.12 16.80 -14.88
N LYS A 60 10.94 16.86 -15.95
CA LYS A 60 11.10 15.76 -16.89
C LYS A 60 11.67 14.51 -16.20
N ALA A 61 12.68 14.67 -15.34
CA ALA A 61 13.23 13.56 -14.57
C ALA A 61 12.18 12.96 -13.61
N GLN A 62 11.34 13.81 -13.01
CA GLN A 62 10.25 13.36 -12.13
C GLN A 62 9.29 12.40 -12.84
N SER A 63 8.97 12.67 -14.11
CA SER A 63 8.07 11.84 -14.90
C SER A 63 8.58 10.40 -15.15
N TYR A 64 9.87 10.13 -14.99
CA TYR A 64 10.44 8.79 -15.18
C TYR A 64 10.41 7.91 -13.94
N ILE A 65 10.12 8.48 -12.77
CA ILE A 65 10.16 7.75 -11.49
C ILE A 65 8.98 6.81 -11.41
N GLN A 66 9.27 5.54 -11.12
CA GLN A 66 8.26 4.50 -10.94
C GLN A 66 8.28 3.90 -9.54
N TYR A 67 9.38 4.06 -8.82
CA TYR A 67 9.58 3.49 -7.50
C TYR A 67 10.09 4.57 -6.55
N MET A 68 9.39 4.80 -5.46
CA MET A 68 9.77 5.77 -4.45
C MET A 68 9.64 5.12 -3.09
N ASP A 69 10.74 5.05 -2.34
CA ASP A 69 10.80 4.39 -1.04
C ASP A 69 11.56 5.24 -0.04
N PHE A 70 10.89 5.53 1.09
CA PHE A 70 11.39 6.37 2.17
C PHE A 70 11.85 5.57 3.40
N THR A 71 11.93 4.25 3.35
CA THR A 71 12.24 3.39 4.52
C THR A 71 13.48 3.88 5.29
N HIS A 72 14.55 4.27 4.59
CA HIS A 72 15.81 4.71 5.20
C HIS A 72 15.87 6.21 5.53
N ILE A 73 14.88 7.00 5.11
CA ILE A 73 14.89 8.46 5.20
C ILE A 73 13.55 9.06 5.66
N HIS A 74 12.66 8.24 6.22
CA HIS A 74 11.29 8.63 6.59
C HIS A 74 11.27 9.78 7.60
N GLU A 75 12.27 9.87 8.48
CA GLU A 75 12.44 10.97 9.45
C GLU A 75 12.63 12.35 8.80
N TYR A 76 13.10 12.41 7.55
CA TYR A 76 13.31 13.65 6.79
C TYR A 76 12.14 14.02 5.88
N ALA A 77 11.12 13.15 5.76
CA ALA A 77 9.98 13.38 4.89
C ALA A 77 9.07 14.47 5.48
N THR A 78 8.96 15.61 4.78
CA THR A 78 8.12 16.74 5.20
C THR A 78 7.25 17.23 4.04
N ASP A 79 6.12 17.86 4.35
CA ASP A 79 5.24 18.45 3.34
C ASP A 79 5.99 19.41 2.41
N LYS A 80 6.88 20.24 2.97
CA LYS A 80 7.73 21.17 2.21
C LYS A 80 8.56 20.46 1.16
N LEU A 81 9.14 19.31 1.52
CA LEU A 81 9.93 18.51 0.59
C LEU A 81 9.06 17.93 -0.53
N PHE A 82 7.88 17.42 -0.17
CA PHE A 82 6.94 16.83 -1.12
C PHE A 82 6.39 17.84 -2.13
N PHE A 83 6.38 19.14 -1.77
CA PHE A 83 6.01 20.18 -2.73
C PHE A 83 6.97 20.32 -3.91
N HIS A 84 8.20 19.80 -3.84
CA HIS A 84 9.13 19.79 -4.99
C HIS A 84 8.74 18.76 -6.07
N TRP A 85 7.86 17.80 -5.77
CA TRP A 85 7.62 16.62 -6.60
C TRP A 85 6.21 16.58 -7.20
N GLN A 86 5.81 17.68 -7.86
CA GLN A 86 4.49 17.83 -8.46
C GLN A 86 4.28 16.98 -9.74
N ASN A 87 5.35 16.43 -10.33
CA ASN A 87 5.31 15.71 -11.61
C ASN A 87 5.61 14.21 -11.49
N LEU A 88 5.51 13.64 -10.29
CA LEU A 88 5.57 12.19 -10.08
C LEU A 88 4.27 11.54 -10.55
N THR A 89 4.14 11.30 -11.84
CA THR A 89 2.89 10.84 -12.48
C THR A 89 2.99 9.43 -13.07
N ASN A 90 4.01 8.65 -12.70
CA ASN A 90 4.21 7.27 -13.17
C ASN A 90 4.58 6.29 -12.04
N LEU A 91 4.29 6.63 -10.79
CA LEU A 91 4.60 5.79 -9.63
C LEU A 91 3.83 4.47 -9.68
N LYS A 92 4.57 3.37 -9.63
CA LYS A 92 4.07 2.00 -9.49
C LYS A 92 4.25 1.48 -8.08
N HIS A 93 5.27 1.95 -7.37
CA HIS A 93 5.55 1.61 -5.99
C HIS A 93 5.81 2.87 -5.19
N LEU A 94 5.07 3.06 -4.12
CA LEU A 94 5.25 4.17 -3.19
C LEU A 94 5.26 3.63 -1.76
N ASN A 95 6.36 3.85 -1.06
CA ASN A 95 6.50 3.51 0.34
C ASN A 95 6.81 4.79 1.13
N LEU A 96 5.83 5.23 1.92
CA LEU A 96 5.90 6.36 2.84
C LEU A 96 5.73 5.90 4.29
N SER A 97 5.92 4.61 4.58
CA SER A 97 5.78 4.08 5.92
C SER A 97 6.69 4.83 6.90
N ASN A 98 6.15 5.17 8.07
CA ASN A 98 6.81 5.94 9.13
C ASN A 98 7.10 7.41 8.81
N CYS A 99 6.61 7.95 7.69
CA CYS A 99 6.72 9.38 7.38
C CYS A 99 5.72 10.21 8.21
N ILE A 100 5.88 10.22 9.53
CA ILE A 100 4.94 10.80 10.50
C ILE A 100 4.78 12.33 10.42
N HIS A 101 5.72 13.01 9.74
CA HIS A 101 5.69 14.45 9.54
C HIS A 101 4.97 14.88 8.26
N LEU A 102 4.43 13.91 7.49
CA LEU A 102 3.59 14.19 6.34
C LEU A 102 2.14 14.37 6.76
N THR A 103 1.51 15.42 6.23
CA THR A 103 0.06 15.61 6.34
C THR A 103 -0.67 15.01 5.13
N PRO A 104 -1.99 14.77 5.25
CA PRO A 104 -2.80 14.35 4.10
C PRO A 104 -2.67 15.27 2.88
N ALA A 105 -2.40 16.57 3.07
CA ALA A 105 -2.27 17.52 1.97
C ALA A 105 -1.03 17.24 1.08
N ALA A 106 0.05 16.69 1.65
CA ALA A 106 1.24 16.31 0.89
C ALA A 106 1.10 14.94 0.21
N ILE A 107 0.37 14.00 0.83
CA ILE A 107 0.19 12.64 0.32
C ILE A 107 -0.86 12.61 -0.80
N PHE A 108 -1.94 13.37 -0.67
CA PHE A 108 -3.10 13.34 -1.57
C PHE A 108 -2.74 13.52 -3.07
N PRO A 109 -1.96 14.52 -3.49
CA PRO A 109 -1.63 14.72 -4.90
C PRO A 109 -0.88 13.54 -5.52
N LEU A 110 -0.02 12.88 -4.74
CA LEU A 110 0.73 11.71 -5.19
C LEU A 110 -0.17 10.51 -5.43
N ILE A 111 -1.12 10.23 -4.53
CA ILE A 111 -2.05 9.11 -4.72
C ILE A 111 -3.00 9.41 -5.88
N GLN A 112 -3.56 10.62 -5.93
CA GLN A 112 -4.47 11.04 -7.00
C GLN A 112 -3.83 10.91 -8.39
N SER A 113 -2.61 11.40 -8.54
CA SER A 113 -1.91 11.42 -9.84
C SER A 113 -1.45 10.03 -10.29
N ASN A 114 -1.45 9.04 -9.38
CA ASN A 114 -0.94 7.70 -9.66
C ASN A 114 -1.93 6.55 -9.49
N ALA A 115 -3.21 6.85 -9.22
CA ALA A 115 -4.22 5.84 -8.94
C ALA A 115 -4.35 4.76 -10.04
N TYR A 116 -4.08 5.10 -11.30
CA TYR A 116 -4.24 4.18 -12.43
C TYR A 116 -3.02 3.28 -12.71
N GLN A 117 -1.87 3.53 -12.06
CA GLN A 117 -0.63 2.79 -12.28
C GLN A 117 0.02 2.26 -11.00
N LEU A 118 -0.42 2.67 -9.81
CA LEU A 118 0.08 2.14 -8.55
C LEU A 118 -0.17 0.64 -8.45
N HIS A 119 0.87 -0.12 -8.09
CA HIS A 119 0.83 -1.56 -7.84
C HIS A 119 1.01 -1.87 -6.35
N THR A 120 1.86 -1.08 -5.67
CA THR A 120 2.16 -1.18 -4.24
C THR A 120 2.08 0.19 -3.60
N LEU A 121 1.34 0.28 -2.49
CA LEU A 121 1.24 1.48 -1.67
C LEU A 121 1.39 1.11 -0.19
N LEU A 122 2.41 1.67 0.46
CA LEU A 122 2.69 1.47 1.88
C LEU A 122 2.60 2.82 2.61
N LEU A 123 1.67 2.92 3.54
CA LEU A 123 1.38 4.12 4.33
C LEU A 123 1.36 3.80 5.83
N ALA A 124 2.10 2.78 6.27
CA ALA A 124 2.11 2.39 7.67
C ALA A 124 2.52 3.56 8.57
N ASN A 125 1.83 3.75 9.69
CA ASN A 125 2.04 4.86 10.64
C ASN A 125 1.80 6.27 10.08
N CYS A 126 1.17 6.42 8.91
CA CYS A 126 0.84 7.74 8.34
C CYS A 126 -0.52 8.26 8.81
N THR A 127 -0.69 9.58 8.74
CA THR A 127 -2.01 10.22 8.83
C THR A 127 -2.57 10.46 7.42
N ILE A 128 -3.76 9.92 7.15
CA ILE A 128 -4.44 10.03 5.85
C ILE A 128 -5.81 10.72 5.99
N SER A 129 -6.45 11.07 4.87
CA SER A 129 -7.81 11.62 4.83
C SER A 129 -8.78 10.69 4.10
N ASN A 130 -10.09 10.94 4.22
CA ASN A 130 -11.10 10.22 3.44
C ASN A 130 -10.89 10.40 1.92
N ASP A 131 -10.41 11.56 1.47
CA ASP A 131 -10.11 11.79 0.05
C ASP A 131 -8.96 10.90 -0.45
N ILE A 132 -7.94 10.68 0.40
CA ILE A 132 -6.87 9.72 0.10
C ILE A 132 -7.46 8.31 -0.01
N LEU A 133 -8.29 7.89 0.96
CA LEU A 133 -8.94 6.58 0.92
C LEU A 133 -9.80 6.38 -0.33
N HIS A 134 -10.51 7.41 -0.77
CA HIS A 134 -11.27 7.37 -2.02
C HIS A 134 -10.37 7.08 -3.24
N TRP A 135 -9.22 7.75 -3.35
CA TRP A 135 -8.28 7.51 -4.45
C TRP A 135 -7.56 6.16 -4.34
N ILE A 136 -7.26 5.68 -3.13
CA ILE A 136 -6.76 4.32 -2.91
C ILE A 136 -7.82 3.31 -3.40
N GLY A 137 -9.08 3.54 -3.06
CA GLY A 137 -10.23 2.79 -3.55
C GLY A 137 -10.28 2.67 -5.06
N LYS A 138 -10.22 3.81 -5.76
CA LYS A 138 -10.06 3.85 -7.22
C LYS A 138 -8.88 3.02 -7.70
N ALA A 139 -7.72 3.16 -7.06
CA ALA A 139 -6.51 2.41 -7.44
C ALA A 139 -6.68 0.89 -7.33
N THR A 140 -7.48 0.40 -6.37
CA THR A 140 -7.80 -1.03 -6.26
C THR A 140 -8.53 -1.59 -7.48
N TYR A 141 -9.32 -0.78 -8.20
CA TYR A 141 -10.00 -1.19 -9.43
C TYR A 141 -9.09 -1.18 -10.67
N HIS A 142 -7.84 -0.70 -10.52
CA HIS A 142 -6.84 -0.66 -11.58
C HIS A 142 -5.68 -1.61 -11.28
N CYS A 143 -4.50 -1.08 -10.98
CA CYS A 143 -3.27 -1.86 -10.88
C CYS A 143 -2.89 -2.23 -9.43
N LEU A 144 -3.55 -1.65 -8.42
CA LEU A 144 -3.11 -1.79 -7.03
C LEU A 144 -3.36 -3.22 -6.53
N LYS A 145 -2.28 -3.89 -6.12
CA LYS A 145 -2.28 -5.28 -5.65
C LYS A 145 -1.87 -5.41 -4.19
N PHE A 146 -1.02 -4.51 -3.71
CA PHE A 146 -0.49 -4.52 -2.35
C PHE A 146 -0.77 -3.19 -1.66
N LEU A 147 -1.46 -3.24 -0.54
CA LEU A 147 -1.80 -2.07 0.27
C LEU A 147 -1.50 -2.34 1.74
N ASP A 148 -0.71 -1.45 2.34
CA ASP A 148 -0.46 -1.44 3.78
C ASP A 148 -0.92 -0.09 4.35
N LEU A 149 -1.93 -0.14 5.20
CA LEU A 149 -2.47 0.98 5.97
C LEU A 149 -2.32 0.74 7.47
N SER A 150 -1.40 -0.14 7.90
CA SER A 150 -1.23 -0.48 9.31
C SER A 150 -0.92 0.74 10.16
N ASN A 151 -1.56 0.83 11.33
CA ASN A 151 -1.46 1.93 12.28
C ASN A 151 -1.71 3.32 11.66
N THR A 152 -2.55 3.41 10.64
CA THR A 152 -2.92 4.70 10.04
C THR A 152 -3.97 5.43 10.88
N MET A 153 -3.87 6.75 10.91
CA MET A 153 -4.92 7.63 11.44
C MET A 153 -5.68 8.30 10.31
N ILE A 154 -7.01 8.37 10.37
CA ILE A 154 -7.85 9.03 9.36
C ILE A 154 -8.33 10.39 9.90
N LYS A 155 -8.14 11.47 9.12
CA LYS A 155 -8.60 12.83 9.42
C LYS A 155 -9.80 13.26 8.54
N PRO A 156 -10.74 14.08 9.08
CA PRO A 156 -10.86 14.47 10.49
C PRO A 156 -11.19 13.26 11.36
N CYS A 157 -10.59 13.20 12.55
CA CYS A 157 -10.92 12.18 13.56
C CYS A 157 -12.29 12.56 14.15
N VAL A 158 -13.36 12.31 13.40
CA VAL A 158 -14.71 12.37 13.93
C VAL A 158 -14.83 11.17 14.87
N SER A 159 -15.50 11.35 16.02
CA SER A 159 -15.63 10.34 17.07
C SER A 159 -15.81 8.92 16.53
N ILE A 160 -15.21 7.95 17.24
CA ILE A 160 -15.14 6.49 16.95
C ILE A 160 -16.50 5.87 16.56
N ASP A 161 -17.60 6.56 16.84
CA ASP A 161 -18.99 6.15 16.64
C ASP A 161 -19.60 6.55 15.27
N THR A 162 -18.88 7.29 14.42
CA THR A 162 -19.47 7.79 13.16
C THR A 162 -18.54 7.70 11.96
N ALA A 163 -19.07 7.02 10.94
CA ALA A 163 -18.66 6.93 9.54
C ALA A 163 -17.76 5.73 9.16
N ASN A 164 -18.35 4.85 8.37
CA ASN A 164 -17.72 3.83 7.57
C ASN A 164 -16.67 4.45 6.62
N HIS A 165 -15.46 4.72 7.10
CA HIS A 165 -14.40 5.35 6.30
C HIS A 165 -14.16 4.63 4.95
N LEU A 166 -14.41 3.31 4.89
CA LEU A 166 -14.31 2.52 3.66
C LEU A 166 -15.52 2.61 2.71
N ASP A 167 -16.67 3.16 3.11
CA ASP A 167 -17.76 3.45 2.15
C ASP A 167 -17.27 4.45 1.09
N SER A 168 -16.35 5.35 1.47
CA SER A 168 -15.70 6.28 0.53
C SER A 168 -14.65 5.60 -0.37
N MET A 169 -14.09 4.47 0.08
CA MET A 169 -13.07 3.69 -0.64
C MET A 169 -13.72 2.76 -1.67
N PHE A 170 -14.85 2.14 -1.37
CA PHE A 170 -15.46 1.15 -2.25
C PHE A 170 -16.73 1.68 -2.91
N ASP A 171 -16.62 2.06 -4.18
CA ASP A 171 -17.79 2.27 -5.02
C ASP A 171 -18.47 0.91 -5.27
N THR A 172 -19.67 0.72 -4.75
CA THR A 172 -20.47 -0.51 -4.91
C THR A 172 -21.26 -0.54 -6.21
N THR A 173 -21.25 0.55 -6.98
CA THR A 173 -21.98 0.67 -8.25
C THR A 173 -21.15 0.22 -9.46
N THR A 174 -19.84 0.05 -9.29
CA THR A 174 -18.95 -0.36 -10.39
C THR A 174 -19.04 -1.87 -10.68
N ILE A 175 -19.07 -2.20 -11.96
CA ILE A 175 -19.03 -3.60 -12.45
C ILE A 175 -17.60 -4.16 -12.37
N ILE A 176 -16.59 -3.28 -12.34
CA ILE A 176 -15.18 -3.66 -12.33
C ILE A 176 -14.83 -4.19 -10.94
N LYS A 177 -14.28 -5.40 -10.88
CA LYS A 177 -13.82 -5.99 -9.62
C LYS A 177 -12.44 -5.47 -9.24
N ALA A 178 -12.26 -5.12 -7.97
CA ALA A 178 -10.96 -4.75 -7.44
C ALA A 178 -9.92 -5.87 -7.62
N ASN A 179 -8.67 -5.48 -7.86
CA ASN A 179 -7.51 -6.33 -8.11
C ASN A 179 -6.58 -6.46 -6.89
N LEU A 180 -6.97 -5.90 -5.74
CA LEU A 180 -6.19 -5.97 -4.51
C LEU A 180 -6.05 -7.42 -4.04
N ARG A 181 -4.82 -7.82 -3.72
CA ARG A 181 -4.45 -9.18 -3.30
C ARG A 181 -3.94 -9.24 -1.87
N HIS A 182 -3.28 -8.18 -1.42
CA HIS A 182 -2.72 -8.07 -0.08
C HIS A 182 -3.19 -6.78 0.59
N LEU A 183 -3.72 -6.92 1.80
CA LEU A 183 -4.20 -5.81 2.62
C LEU A 183 -3.74 -5.96 4.07
N ASP A 184 -2.97 -4.99 4.56
CA ASP A 184 -2.65 -4.87 5.98
C ASP A 184 -3.39 -3.68 6.60
N LEU A 185 -4.21 -3.96 7.61
CA LEU A 185 -4.94 -2.98 8.43
C LEU A 185 -4.61 -3.12 9.92
N SER A 186 -3.49 -3.74 10.27
CA SER A 186 -3.09 -3.97 11.66
C SER A 186 -3.04 -2.67 12.46
N TYR A 187 -3.39 -2.72 13.74
CA TYR A 187 -3.34 -1.58 14.66
C TYR A 187 -4.25 -0.40 14.28
N CYS A 188 -5.11 -0.55 13.28
CA CYS A 188 -6.04 0.50 12.90
C CYS A 188 -7.23 0.55 13.86
N ALA A 189 -7.21 1.50 14.79
CA ALA A 189 -8.29 1.70 15.75
C ALA A 189 -9.65 2.01 15.12
N TRP A 190 -9.69 2.41 13.83
CA TRP A 190 -10.91 2.71 13.07
C TRP A 190 -11.52 1.49 12.37
N VAL A 191 -10.88 0.32 12.41
CA VAL A 191 -11.36 -0.91 11.75
C VAL A 191 -12.33 -1.66 12.67
N ASN A 192 -13.55 -1.88 12.20
CA ASN A 192 -14.60 -2.60 12.91
C ASN A 192 -15.26 -3.69 12.03
N GLY A 193 -16.30 -4.34 12.54
CA GLY A 193 -17.01 -5.39 11.80
C GLY A 193 -17.60 -4.93 10.46
N GLN A 194 -18.12 -3.71 10.37
CA GLN A 194 -18.65 -3.16 9.10
C GLN A 194 -17.53 -2.96 8.09
N THR A 195 -16.36 -2.51 8.54
CA THR A 195 -15.15 -2.41 7.70
C THR A 195 -14.82 -3.76 7.06
N VAL A 196 -14.84 -4.83 7.85
CA VAL A 196 -14.56 -6.20 7.40
C VAL A 196 -15.62 -6.71 6.42
N GLU A 197 -16.91 -6.43 6.67
CA GLU A 197 -17.98 -6.79 5.74
C GLU A 197 -17.88 -6.05 4.40
N ASN A 198 -17.51 -4.77 4.41
CA ASN A 198 -17.27 -4.00 3.18
C ASN A 198 -16.10 -4.60 2.37
N ILE A 199 -15.01 -4.97 3.03
CA ILE A 199 -13.88 -5.68 2.40
C ILE A 199 -14.35 -6.98 1.74
N ALA A 200 -15.18 -7.77 2.45
CA ALA A 200 -15.72 -9.02 1.95
C ALA A 200 -16.55 -8.84 0.66
N ASN A 201 -17.23 -7.70 0.51
CA ASN A 201 -18.05 -7.38 -0.66
C ASN A 201 -17.23 -6.82 -1.83
N SER A 202 -16.20 -6.02 -1.54
CA SER A 202 -15.55 -5.17 -2.54
C SER A 202 -14.21 -5.71 -3.03
N LEU A 203 -13.58 -6.65 -2.32
CA LEU A 203 -12.24 -7.17 -2.64
C LEU A 203 -12.24 -8.68 -2.99
N PRO A 204 -12.93 -9.10 -4.07
CA PRO A 204 -13.14 -10.52 -4.38
C PRO A 204 -11.87 -11.31 -4.74
N LYS A 205 -10.76 -10.62 -5.03
CA LYS A 205 -9.46 -11.20 -5.38
C LYS A 205 -8.45 -11.16 -4.22
N LEU A 206 -8.88 -10.79 -3.02
CA LEU A 206 -8.00 -10.70 -1.86
C LEU A 206 -7.50 -12.10 -1.49
N GLU A 207 -6.19 -12.24 -1.40
CA GLU A 207 -5.48 -13.49 -1.09
C GLU A 207 -4.93 -13.49 0.34
N TYR A 208 -4.58 -12.30 0.84
CA TYR A 208 -3.94 -12.14 2.14
C TYR A 208 -4.48 -10.91 2.87
N ILE A 209 -4.89 -11.08 4.13
CA ILE A 209 -5.35 -9.98 4.98
C ILE A 209 -4.76 -10.07 6.39
N ILE A 210 -4.28 -8.93 6.89
CA ILE A 210 -3.81 -8.76 8.28
C ILE A 210 -4.71 -7.77 9.01
N LEU A 211 -5.21 -8.19 10.17
CA LEU A 211 -6.14 -7.47 11.02
C LEU A 211 -5.66 -7.47 12.48
N GLN A 212 -4.35 -7.55 12.71
CA GLN A 212 -3.82 -7.68 14.06
C GLN A 212 -4.21 -6.47 14.92
N TRP A 213 -4.55 -6.70 16.20
CA TRP A 213 -4.90 -5.64 17.15
C TRP A 213 -6.10 -4.76 16.76
N CYS A 214 -6.92 -5.18 15.81
CA CYS A 214 -8.18 -4.51 15.47
C CYS A 214 -9.31 -4.95 16.41
N ASN A 215 -9.31 -4.40 17.64
CA ASN A 215 -10.15 -4.87 18.75
C ASN A 215 -11.66 -4.63 18.58
N GLN A 216 -12.09 -3.83 17.61
CA GLN A 216 -13.52 -3.62 17.32
C GLN A 216 -14.11 -4.70 16.41
N ILE A 217 -13.30 -5.64 15.92
CA ILE A 217 -13.72 -6.75 15.06
C ILE A 217 -14.38 -7.85 15.91
N LYS A 218 -15.51 -8.34 15.42
CA LYS A 218 -16.27 -9.44 16.02
C LYS A 218 -16.14 -10.70 15.18
N LEU A 219 -16.20 -11.87 15.82
CA LEU A 219 -16.16 -13.18 15.16
C LEU A 219 -17.10 -13.29 13.95
N LYS A 220 -18.35 -12.81 14.08
CA LYS A 220 -19.35 -12.82 12.99
C LYS A 220 -18.84 -12.17 11.70
N SER A 221 -18.16 -11.02 11.79
CA SER A 221 -17.65 -10.30 10.62
C SER A 221 -16.51 -11.06 9.91
N ILE A 222 -15.66 -11.75 10.68
CA ILE A 222 -14.63 -12.65 10.12
C ILE A 222 -15.27 -13.86 9.44
N GLY A 223 -16.33 -14.43 10.01
CA GLY A 223 -17.11 -15.49 9.37
C GLY A 223 -17.65 -15.06 8.00
N ILE A 224 -18.26 -13.87 7.91
CA ILE A 224 -18.75 -13.31 6.63
C ILE A 224 -17.59 -13.12 5.63
N LEU A 225 -16.45 -12.62 6.10
CA LEU A 225 -15.26 -12.41 5.27
C LEU A 225 -14.80 -13.70 4.59
N VAL A 226 -14.58 -14.76 5.37
CA VAL A 226 -14.04 -16.03 4.86
C VAL A 226 -15.06 -16.82 4.01
N GLN A 227 -16.36 -16.61 4.24
CA GLN A 227 -17.43 -17.18 3.41
C GLN A 227 -17.58 -16.49 2.06
N LYS A 228 -17.24 -15.21 1.94
CA LYS A 228 -17.39 -14.45 0.68
C LYS A 228 -16.13 -14.47 -0.19
N LEU A 229 -14.95 -14.43 0.44
CA LEU A 229 -13.69 -14.30 -0.28
C LEU A 229 -13.14 -15.65 -0.72
N GLY A 230 -13.59 -16.12 -1.90
CA GLY A 230 -13.14 -17.41 -2.47
C GLY A 230 -11.71 -17.44 -3.00
N SER A 231 -10.95 -16.34 -2.89
CA SER A 231 -9.50 -16.31 -3.20
C SER A 231 -8.64 -16.18 -1.94
N LEU A 232 -9.25 -16.01 -0.76
CA LEU A 232 -8.52 -15.75 0.48
C LEU A 232 -7.75 -17.00 0.89
N ASP A 233 -6.42 -16.87 0.95
CA ASP A 233 -5.49 -17.94 1.28
C ASP A 233 -5.05 -17.85 2.75
N THR A 234 -4.71 -16.66 3.23
CA THR A 234 -4.21 -16.45 4.59
C THR A 234 -4.90 -15.28 5.27
N ILE A 235 -5.30 -15.49 6.52
CA ILE A 235 -5.82 -14.47 7.42
C ILE A 235 -4.98 -14.40 8.69
N ASP A 236 -4.56 -13.20 9.06
CA ASP A 236 -3.86 -12.92 10.31
C ASP A 236 -4.70 -12.03 11.23
N ILE A 237 -5.20 -12.65 12.29
CA ILE A 237 -6.12 -12.10 13.29
C ILE A 237 -5.52 -12.26 14.69
N ARG A 238 -4.19 -12.27 14.79
CA ARG A 238 -3.51 -12.27 16.09
C ARG A 238 -3.91 -11.03 16.88
N HIS A 239 -4.05 -11.21 18.19
CA HIS A 239 -4.45 -10.17 19.13
C HIS A 239 -5.83 -9.56 18.89
N ILE A 240 -6.76 -10.28 18.24
CA ILE A 240 -8.18 -9.95 18.26
C ILE A 240 -8.85 -10.64 19.45
N GLU A 241 -9.26 -9.86 20.45
CA GLU A 241 -9.77 -10.40 21.73
C GLU A 241 -11.02 -11.28 21.59
N THR A 242 -11.83 -11.05 20.55
CA THR A 242 -13.06 -11.83 20.32
C THR A 242 -12.80 -13.25 19.82
N ILE A 243 -11.57 -13.56 19.38
CA ILE A 243 -11.14 -14.85 18.84
C ILE A 243 -10.11 -15.43 19.79
N ALA A 244 -10.60 -16.00 20.88
CA ALA A 244 -9.84 -16.32 22.08
C ALA A 244 -9.51 -17.80 22.25
N ASN A 245 -9.93 -18.68 21.34
CA ASN A 245 -9.68 -20.11 21.44
C ASN A 245 -9.61 -20.82 20.08
N THR A 246 -9.14 -22.06 20.11
CA THR A 246 -8.97 -22.92 18.93
C THR A 246 -10.31 -23.29 18.28
N ALA A 247 -11.39 -23.45 19.05
CA ALA A 247 -12.71 -23.82 18.51
C ALA A 247 -13.25 -22.75 17.55
N GLN A 248 -13.10 -21.48 17.89
CA GLN A 248 -13.46 -20.36 17.01
C GLN A 248 -12.57 -20.32 15.76
N ALA A 249 -11.28 -20.60 15.88
CA ALA A 249 -10.37 -20.67 14.73
C ALA A 249 -10.76 -21.83 13.79
N PHE A 250 -11.15 -22.99 14.33
CA PHE A 250 -11.67 -24.11 13.55
C PHE A 250 -13.00 -23.76 12.85
N GLU A 251 -13.93 -23.09 13.54
CA GLU A 251 -15.18 -22.61 12.93
C GLU A 251 -14.91 -21.67 11.74
N ILE A 252 -13.95 -20.76 11.86
CA ILE A 252 -13.55 -19.88 10.76
C ILE A 252 -12.99 -20.69 9.58
N MET A 253 -12.13 -21.68 9.85
CA MET A 253 -11.56 -22.52 8.80
C MET A 253 -12.61 -23.39 8.09
N ASP A 254 -13.54 -23.99 8.83
CA ASP A 254 -14.59 -24.87 8.28
C ASP A 254 -15.58 -24.10 7.39
N ASN A 255 -15.85 -22.84 7.76
CA ASN A 255 -16.70 -21.94 6.98
C ASN A 255 -16.01 -21.29 5.77
N ALA A 256 -14.69 -21.44 5.63
CA ALA A 256 -13.93 -20.78 4.59
C ALA A 256 -13.93 -21.57 3.28
N ILE A 257 -14.05 -20.87 2.15
CA ILE A 257 -14.08 -21.51 0.82
C ILE A 257 -12.67 -21.95 0.38
N SER A 258 -11.64 -21.15 0.67
CA SER A 258 -10.30 -21.32 0.10
C SER A 258 -9.16 -21.15 1.11
N LEU A 259 -9.49 -20.84 2.38
CA LEU A 259 -8.51 -20.44 3.37
C LEU A 259 -7.58 -21.60 3.73
N LYS A 260 -6.27 -21.37 3.64
CA LYS A 260 -5.22 -22.34 3.97
C LYS A 260 -4.56 -22.08 5.32
N LYS A 261 -4.51 -20.82 5.75
CA LYS A 261 -3.80 -20.41 6.96
C LYS A 261 -4.56 -19.38 7.76
N ILE A 262 -4.70 -19.65 9.06
CA ILE A 262 -5.20 -18.73 10.08
C ILE A 262 -4.08 -18.51 11.11
N LEU A 263 -3.71 -17.24 11.33
CA LEU A 263 -2.83 -16.86 12.43
C LEU A 263 -3.68 -16.19 13.50
N PHE A 264 -3.73 -16.74 14.71
CA PHE A 264 -4.50 -16.20 15.83
C PHE A 264 -3.73 -16.37 17.14
N THR A 265 -4.13 -15.62 18.17
CA THR A 265 -3.58 -15.75 19.53
C THR A 265 -4.69 -16.16 20.48
N TYR A 266 -4.40 -17.09 21.38
CA TYR A 266 -5.32 -17.46 22.45
C TYR A 266 -4.57 -17.47 23.78
N LYS A 267 -5.28 -17.17 24.87
CA LYS A 267 -4.70 -17.27 26.22
C LYS A 267 -4.66 -18.74 26.61
N THR A 268 -3.51 -19.21 27.09
CA THR A 268 -3.40 -20.50 27.78
C THR A 268 -3.48 -20.23 29.28
N THR A 269 -4.41 -20.89 29.97
CA THR A 269 -4.35 -20.97 31.44
C THR A 269 -3.22 -21.93 31.78
N SER A 270 -2.07 -21.42 32.24
CA SER A 270 -1.08 -22.26 32.91
C SER A 270 -1.68 -22.72 34.23
N THR A 271 -2.07 -23.99 34.32
CA THR A 271 -2.29 -24.63 35.61
C THR A 271 -0.93 -24.76 36.27
N GLU A 272 -0.54 -23.75 37.07
CA GLU A 272 0.53 -23.95 38.04
C GLU A 272 0.06 -25.07 38.97
N ILE A 273 0.71 -26.22 38.86
CA ILE A 273 0.60 -27.28 39.85
C ILE A 273 1.27 -26.70 41.10
N VAL A 274 0.46 -26.13 42.00
CA VAL A 274 0.91 -25.78 43.34
C VAL A 274 1.21 -27.11 44.04
N SER A 275 2.49 -27.47 44.06
CA SER A 275 3.06 -28.61 44.80
C SER A 275 3.11 -28.33 46.29
#